data_AF-A0A7J5EC95-F1
#
_entry.id   AF-A0A7J5EC95-F1
#
_cell.length_a   1.000
_cell.length_b   1.000
_cell.length_c   1.000
_cell.angle_alpha   90.00
_cell.angle_beta   90.00
_cell.angle_gamma   90.00
#
_symmetry.space_group_name_H-M   'P 1'
#
loop_
_entity.id
_entity.type
_entity.pdbx_description
1 polymer ?
#
loop_
_entity_poly.entity_id
_entity_poly.type
_entity_poly.pdbx_seq_one_letter_code
_entity_poly.pdbx_strand_id
1 'polypeptide(L)'
;MKNIGKEINQSEAFLKKEDFQKNILRKLNAERDKVKKGGGDKAIEKHHSKGKLTARERINKLVDDPKTFYELNTFCAYGMY
;
A
#
# COMPACT_ATOMS: atom_id res chain seq x y z
N MET A 1 -22.44 9.58 25.63
CA MET A 1 -21.83 9.20 24.33
C MET A 1 -22.65 8.06 23.75
N LYS A 2 -23.05 8.10 22.47
CA LYS A 2 -23.70 6.94 21.84
C LYS A 2 -22.62 5.93 21.50
N ASN A 3 -22.67 4.75 22.11
CA ASN A 3 -21.79 3.63 21.72
C ASN A 3 -22.24 3.15 20.33
N ILE A 4 -21.35 3.28 19.36
CA ILE A 4 -21.54 2.72 18.02
C ILE A 4 -20.78 1.39 18.01
N GLY A 5 -21.51 0.28 17.92
CA GLY A 5 -20.93 -1.06 17.82
C GLY A 5 -21.83 -2.13 18.42
N LYS A 6 -21.86 -3.30 17.78
CA LYS A 6 -22.40 -4.55 18.33
C LYS A 6 -21.23 -5.46 18.66
N GLU A 7 -21.36 -6.27 19.71
CA GLU A 7 -20.35 -7.29 20.03
C GLU A 7 -20.12 -8.22 18.82
N ILE A 8 -18.85 -8.45 18.50
CA ILE A 8 -18.46 -9.32 17.40
C ILE A 8 -18.63 -10.76 17.86
N ASN A 9 -19.58 -11.47 17.26
CA ASN A 9 -19.75 -12.90 17.47
C ASN A 9 -18.77 -13.67 16.56
N GLN A 10 -17.79 -14.35 17.16
CA GLN A 10 -16.78 -15.16 16.46
C GLN A 10 -17.32 -16.53 16.03
N SER A 11 -18.46 -16.53 15.33
CA SER A 11 -19.00 -17.75 14.73
C SER A 11 -18.07 -18.31 13.65
N GLU A 12 -18.22 -19.58 13.29
CA GLU A 12 -17.45 -20.19 12.20
C GLU A 12 -17.59 -19.42 10.88
N ALA A 13 -18.80 -18.94 10.57
CA ALA A 13 -19.06 -18.11 9.40
C ALA A 13 -18.32 -16.76 9.46
N PHE A 14 -18.23 -16.14 10.63
CA PHE A 14 -17.46 -14.93 10.84
C PHE A 14 -15.96 -15.18 10.57
N LEU A 15 -15.39 -16.23 11.17
CA LEU A 15 -13.96 -16.57 11.02
C LEU A 15 -13.60 -16.88 9.57
N LYS A 16 -14.44 -17.64 8.85
CA LYS A 16 -14.27 -17.91 7.42
C LYS A 16 -14.26 -16.63 6.59
N LYS A 17 -15.19 -15.70 6.86
CA LYS A 17 -15.25 -14.40 6.18
C LYS A 17 -14.03 -13.55 6.52
N GLU A 18 -13.63 -13.52 7.79
CA GLU A 18 -12.47 -12.76 8.26
C GLU A 18 -11.19 -13.23 7.57
N ASP A 19 -10.94 -14.54 7.50
CA ASP A 19 -9.78 -15.09 6.82
C ASP A 19 -9.76 -14.74 5.32
N PHE A 20 -10.91 -14.88 4.64
CA PHE A 20 -11.05 -14.49 3.24
C PHE A 20 -10.69 -13.02 3.00
N GLN A 21 -11.21 -12.11 3.85
CA GLN A 21 -10.90 -10.68 3.73
C GLN A 21 -9.44 -10.37 4.04
N LYS A 22 -8.85 -11.01 5.07
CA LYS A 22 -7.41 -10.91 5.36
C LYS A 22 -6.57 -11.38 4.18
N ASN A 23 -6.98 -12.44 3.48
CA ASN A 23 -6.29 -12.92 2.28
C ASN A 23 -6.34 -11.90 1.13
N ILE A 24 -7.50 -11.27 0.88
CA ILE A 24 -7.61 -10.20 -0.11
C ILE A 24 -6.67 -9.03 0.24
N LEU A 25 -6.65 -8.60 1.51
CA LEU A 25 -5.76 -7.53 1.97
C LEU A 25 -4.28 -7.89 1.77
N ARG A 26 -3.88 -9.13 2.05
CA ARG A 26 -2.50 -9.60 1.79
C ARG A 26 -2.14 -9.49 0.32
N LYS A 27 -3.02 -9.93 -0.58
CA LYS A 27 -2.80 -9.83 -2.04
C LYS A 27 -2.70 -8.38 -2.48
N LEU A 28 -3.62 -7.53 -2.02
CA LEU A 28 -3.61 -6.10 -2.33
C LEU A 28 -2.32 -5.41 -1.86
N ASN A 29 -1.84 -5.76 -0.66
CA ASN A 29 -0.59 -5.24 -0.11
C ASN A 29 0.62 -5.66 -0.95
N ALA A 30 0.67 -6.94 -1.36
CA ALA A 30 1.75 -7.43 -2.22
C ALA A 30 1.78 -6.71 -3.57
N GLU A 31 0.63 -6.51 -4.22
CA GLU A 31 0.55 -5.76 -5.48
C GLU A 31 0.94 -4.29 -5.28
N ARG A 32 0.51 -3.66 -4.18
CA ARG A 32 0.91 -2.30 -3.84
C ARG A 32 2.42 -2.17 -3.66
N ASP A 33 3.07 -3.14 -3.04
CA ASP A 33 4.52 -3.13 -2.84
C ASP A 33 5.28 -3.30 -4.18
N LYS A 34 4.73 -4.08 -5.12
CA LYS A 34 5.26 -4.13 -6.49
C LYS A 34 5.14 -2.77 -7.19
N VAL A 35 3.97 -2.14 -7.12
CA VAL A 35 3.75 -0.82 -7.74
C VAL A 35 4.67 0.26 -7.14
N LYS A 36 4.96 0.18 -5.84
CA LYS A 36 5.91 1.09 -5.19
C LYS A 36 7.31 1.06 -5.78
N LYS A 37 7.74 -0.07 -6.36
CA LYS A 37 9.02 -0.19 -7.07
C LYS A 37 9.09 0.59 -8.39
N GLY A 38 7.98 1.15 -8.87
CA GLY A 38 7.96 1.96 -10.09
C GLY A 38 8.50 1.19 -11.29
N GLY A 39 9.57 1.70 -11.92
CA GLY A 39 10.24 1.03 -13.05
C GLY A 39 11.04 -0.24 -12.69
N GLY A 40 10.98 -0.71 -11.44
CA GLY A 40 11.70 -1.87 -10.96
C GLY A 40 13.12 -1.57 -10.49
N ASP A 41 13.74 -2.58 -9.86
CA ASP A 41 15.01 -2.42 -9.12
C ASP A 41 16.14 -1.86 -10.02
N LYS A 42 16.24 -2.32 -11.28
CA LYS A 42 17.21 -1.80 -12.26
C LYS A 42 17.04 -0.31 -12.56
N ALA A 43 15.80 0.17 -12.66
CA ALA A 43 15.53 1.59 -12.95
C ALA A 43 15.83 2.46 -11.74
N ILE A 44 15.57 1.96 -10.53
CA ILE A 44 15.92 2.59 -9.25
C ILE A 44 17.44 2.76 -9.15
N GLU A 45 18.20 1.67 -9.33
CA GLU A 45 19.67 1.70 -9.28
C GLU A 45 20.26 2.67 -10.32
N LYS A 46 19.73 2.67 -11.55
CA LYS A 46 20.12 3.62 -12.60
C LYS A 46 19.79 5.08 -12.24
N HIS A 47 18.77 5.32 -11.43
CA HIS A 47 18.43 6.66 -10.96
C HIS A 47 19.39 7.11 -9.86
N HIS A 48 19.68 6.23 -8.91
CA HIS A 48 20.62 6.46 -7.82
C HIS A 48 22.05 6.65 -8.31
N SER A 49 22.49 5.89 -9.33
CA SER A 49 23.84 6.05 -9.90
C SER A 49 24.07 7.42 -10.55
N LYS A 50 23.00 8.16 -10.85
CA LYS A 50 23.05 9.55 -11.30
C LYS A 50 23.03 10.56 -10.15
N GLY A 51 23.15 10.10 -8.89
CA GLY A 51 23.05 10.93 -7.69
C GLY A 51 21.64 11.46 -7.42
N LYS A 52 20.60 10.85 -8.00
CA LYS A 52 19.21 11.31 -7.88
C LYS A 52 18.39 10.40 -7.00
N LEU A 53 17.52 10.99 -6.18
CA LEU A 53 16.48 10.29 -5.42
C LEU A 53 15.30 9.93 -6.33
N THR A 54 14.70 8.76 -6.12
CA THR A 54 13.43 8.36 -6.71
C THR A 54 12.29 9.30 -6.29
N ALA A 55 11.16 9.26 -7.00
CA ALA A 55 10.00 10.11 -6.67
C ALA A 55 9.52 9.91 -5.22
N ARG A 56 9.42 8.66 -4.75
CA ARG A 56 8.97 8.36 -3.37
C ARG A 56 9.98 8.78 -2.32
N GLU A 57 11.28 8.62 -2.57
CA GLU A 57 12.31 9.13 -1.66
C GLU A 57 12.29 10.66 -1.54
N ARG A 58 11.99 11.38 -2.63
CA ARG A 58 11.81 12.84 -2.59
C ARG A 58 10.62 13.23 -1.73
N ILE A 59 9.47 12.56 -1.90
CA ILE A 59 8.28 12.80 -1.08
C ILE A 59 8.60 12.55 0.39
N ASN A 60 9.22 11.42 0.72
CA ASN A 60 9.59 11.07 2.10
C ASN A 60 10.54 12.09 2.76
N LYS A 61 11.37 12.79 1.97
CA LYS A 61 12.22 13.88 2.48
C LYS A 61 11.51 15.23 2.59
N LEU A 62 10.46 15.43 1.80
CA LEU A 62 9.73 16.70 1.74
C LEU A 62 8.68 16.80 2.86
N VAL A 63 8.05 15.68 3.22
CA VAL A 63 7.00 15.65 4.25
C VAL A 63 7.60 15.60 5.65
N ASP A 64 6.96 16.30 6.60
CA ASP A 64 7.41 16.33 8.00
C ASP A 64 7.23 14.97 8.70
N ASP A 65 6.09 14.31 8.48
CA ASP A 65 5.84 12.93 8.93
C ASP A 65 5.34 12.07 7.76
N PRO A 66 6.15 11.11 7.26
CA PRO A 66 5.76 10.17 6.21
C PRO A 66 4.49 9.38 6.53
N LYS A 67 4.11 9.20 7.79
CA LYS A 67 2.88 8.49 8.19
C LYS A 67 1.61 9.28 7.91
N THR A 68 1.72 10.60 7.75
CA THR A 68 0.58 11.47 7.42
C THR A 68 0.32 11.58 5.92
N PHE A 69 1.28 11.12 5.10
CA PHE A 69 1.13 11.16 3.65
C PHE A 69 0.07 10.16 3.19
N TYR A 70 -0.98 10.68 2.54
CA TYR A 70 -2.04 9.88 1.93
C TYR A 70 -1.85 9.81 0.41
N GLU A 71 -1.43 8.63 -0.09
CA GLU A 71 -1.16 8.41 -1.51
C GLU A 71 -2.46 8.27 -2.31
N LEU A 72 -2.59 9.04 -3.38
CA LEU A 72 -3.74 8.98 -4.29
C LEU A 72 -3.43 8.10 -5.51
N ASN A 73 -4.44 7.39 -6.01
CA ASN A 73 -4.39 6.64 -7.27
C ASN A 73 -3.20 5.66 -7.37
N THR A 74 -2.88 4.93 -6.30
CA THR A 74 -1.73 4.02 -6.26
C THR A 74 -1.69 3.03 -7.43
N PHE A 75 -2.85 2.53 -7.87
CA PHE A 75 -2.97 1.57 -8.98
C PHE A 75 -3.29 2.23 -10.33
N CYS A 76 -2.95 3.50 -10.52
CA CYS A 76 -3.11 4.16 -11.82
C CYS A 76 -2.42 3.35 -12.93
N ALA A 77 -3.14 3.11 -14.04
CA ALA A 77 -2.72 2.28 -15.18
C ALA A 77 -2.44 0.79 -14.87
N TYR A 78 -2.90 0.24 -13.74
CA TYR A 78 -2.72 -1.19 -13.46
C TYR A 78 -3.51 -2.06 -14.46
N GLY A 79 -2.83 -3.00 -15.13
CA GLY A 79 -3.43 -3.83 -16.18
C GLY A 79 -3.73 -3.09 -17.48
N MET A 80 -3.20 -1.87 -17.63
CA MET A 80 -3.26 -1.09 -18.86
C MET A 80 -1.88 -1.05 -19.50
N TYR A 81 -1.85 -1.15 -20.84
CA TYR A 81 -0.64 -1.26 -21.69
C TYR A 81 0.12 -2.58 -21.58
#